data_AF-A0A9E4IPC1-F1
#
_entry.id   AF-A0A9E4IPC1-F1
#
_cell.length_a   1.000
_cell.length_b   1.000
_cell.length_c   1.000
_cell.angle_alpha   90.00
_cell.angle_beta   90.00
_cell.angle_gamma   90.00
#
_symmetry.space_group_name_H-M   'P 1'
#
loop_
_entity.id
_entity.type
_entity.pdbx_description
1 polymer ?
#
loop_
_entity_poly.entity_id
_entity_poly.type
_entity_poly.pdbx_seq_one_letter_code
_entity_poly.pdbx_strand_id
1 'polypeptide(L)'
;MNNQSASGRQLGQTELFFSRRIGISDAGTQIPIQAGARMSGRVTDNLTVGVINMQTEGVEGVDSANNFSVTRVRRDLPNRSSIGGLFVNRQGTGQFARADDYNRTYALDGRWGIGQNGMVSGFYGGTQTPGLIGRDHALSLSGTYNSEMWRISSGYKENGEDFNPEVGFVTRNGFRNYDLAVQNTSRPEGFLKFQELRPHMSYSHFWNFDGITETTYLHTHFQGEFEDSSSAGFAYDVRSENVFDTFSVSGLAIPPGRYDWAEMSSSVYYDRSAPVSAGVRAEFGGFFGGSIVTMRPTVRARIGEIFNLQLSYSRNDIDLPSGSTITNLTSVRAGYNFSPRVFLQTLLQHNDSAQLWSMNFRFGWLQDANTGLFLVYNETEGILDYVPTGAGRSVIVKYSYLFDVLD
;
A
#
# COMPACT_ATOMS: atom_id res chain seq x y z
N MET A 1 10.77 4.21 -16.07
CA MET A 1 10.50 3.42 -14.83
C MET A 1 9.56 4.13 -13.83
N ASN A 2 8.72 5.09 -14.26
CA ASN A 2 7.81 5.85 -13.38
C ASN A 2 6.32 5.64 -13.68
N ASN A 3 5.93 4.48 -14.23
CA ASN A 3 4.53 4.27 -14.67
C ASN A 3 3.59 3.74 -13.58
N GLN A 4 3.90 3.94 -12.28
CA GLN A 4 3.01 3.54 -11.19
C GLN A 4 2.86 4.65 -10.12
N SER A 5 1.66 5.24 -10.13
CA SER A 5 1.04 6.14 -9.14
C SER A 5 1.72 7.49 -8.85
N ALA A 6 1.25 8.53 -9.54
CA ALA A 6 1.48 9.94 -9.19
C ALA A 6 0.77 10.38 -7.87
N SER A 7 0.31 9.44 -7.03
CA SER A 7 -0.48 9.75 -5.81
C SER A 7 -0.24 8.82 -4.62
N GLY A 8 0.77 7.96 -4.64
CA GLY A 8 1.04 7.01 -3.55
C GLY A 8 2.50 6.99 -3.12
N ARG A 9 2.77 7.17 -1.82
CA ARG A 9 4.07 6.86 -1.22
C ARG A 9 4.36 5.37 -1.42
N GLN A 10 4.99 4.99 -2.52
CA GLN A 10 5.48 3.62 -2.72
C GLN A 10 6.86 3.50 -2.06
N LEU A 11 6.88 3.00 -0.82
CA LEU A 11 8.05 2.99 0.08
C LEU A 11 9.19 2.02 -0.31
N GLY A 12 9.27 1.59 -1.57
CA GLY A 12 10.22 0.60 -2.06
C GLY A 12 10.09 -0.74 -1.30
N GLN A 13 8.95 -1.41 -1.45
CA GLN A 13 8.71 -2.67 -0.72
C GLN A 13 9.66 -3.76 -1.22
N THR A 14 10.35 -4.40 -0.29
CA THR A 14 11.30 -5.49 -0.53
C THR A 14 10.95 -6.67 0.37
N GLU A 15 10.47 -7.75 -0.23
CA GLU A 15 10.19 -9.02 0.41
C GLU A 15 11.06 -10.09 -0.24
N LEU A 16 11.98 -10.65 0.53
CA LEU A 16 12.98 -11.59 0.02
C LEU A 16 12.42 -12.98 -0.30
N PHE A 17 11.25 -13.29 0.26
CA PHE A 17 10.56 -14.55 0.05
C PHE A 17 9.06 -14.35 0.21
N PHE A 18 8.29 -14.72 -0.81
CA PHE A 18 6.85 -14.72 -0.79
C PHE A 18 6.34 -16.07 -1.29
N SER A 19 5.81 -16.91 -0.40
CA SER A 19 5.50 -18.31 -0.72
C SER A 19 4.51 -18.48 -1.88
N ARG A 20 3.70 -17.46 -2.17
CA ARG A 20 2.75 -17.47 -3.30
C ARG A 20 3.43 -17.30 -4.68
N ARG A 21 4.75 -17.06 -4.73
CA ARG A 21 5.54 -17.16 -5.95
C ARG A 21 5.78 -18.62 -6.38
N ILE A 22 5.65 -19.58 -5.47
CA ILE A 22 5.81 -21.00 -5.81
C ILE A 22 4.53 -21.50 -6.49
N GLY A 23 4.67 -22.10 -7.68
CA GLY A 23 3.54 -22.63 -8.45
C GLY A 23 2.83 -21.59 -9.32
N ILE A 24 3.48 -20.46 -9.61
CA ILE A 24 3.00 -19.42 -10.53
C ILE A 24 4.18 -18.97 -11.40
N SER A 25 3.98 -18.90 -12.72
CA SER A 25 4.98 -18.37 -13.67
C SER A 25 5.05 -16.84 -13.63
N ASP A 26 6.06 -16.25 -14.25
CA ASP A 26 6.18 -14.79 -14.39
C ASP A 26 4.99 -14.14 -15.11
N ALA A 27 4.32 -14.88 -15.99
CA ALA A 27 3.09 -14.46 -16.68
C ALA A 27 1.81 -14.64 -15.85
N GLY A 28 1.92 -15.15 -14.61
CA GLY A 28 0.78 -15.42 -13.74
C GLY A 28 0.06 -16.74 -14.03
N THR A 29 0.62 -17.60 -14.88
CA THR A 29 0.05 -18.93 -15.17
C THR A 29 0.30 -19.87 -13.99
N GLN A 30 -0.70 -20.65 -13.60
CA GLN A 30 -0.54 -21.66 -12.56
C GLN A 30 0.40 -22.78 -13.03
N ILE A 31 1.41 -23.08 -12.22
CA ILE A 31 2.33 -24.21 -12.41
C ILE A 31 2.01 -25.26 -11.33
N PRO A 32 1.67 -26.50 -11.69
CA PRO A 32 1.39 -27.55 -10.72
C PRO A 32 2.57 -27.81 -9.77
N ILE A 33 2.25 -28.02 -8.49
CA ILE A 33 3.20 -28.49 -7.49
C ILE A 33 3.13 -30.01 -7.48
N GLN A 34 4.25 -30.67 -7.78
CA GLN A 34 4.32 -32.13 -7.80
C GLN A 34 4.37 -32.70 -6.38
N ALA A 35 5.23 -32.12 -5.54
CA ALA A 35 5.41 -32.52 -4.15
C ALA A 35 6.13 -31.41 -3.38
N GLY A 36 6.04 -31.47 -2.05
CA GLY A 36 6.88 -30.65 -1.20
C GLY A 36 6.53 -30.77 0.27
N ALA A 37 7.40 -30.23 1.11
CA ALA A 37 7.27 -30.22 2.55
C ALA A 37 7.59 -28.83 3.10
N ARG A 38 6.85 -28.45 4.14
CA ARG A 38 7.10 -27.25 4.93
C ARG A 38 7.14 -27.64 6.40
N MET A 39 8.19 -27.22 7.08
CA MET A 39 8.34 -27.37 8.52
C MET A 39 8.69 -26.01 9.13
N SER A 40 8.07 -25.66 10.25
CA SER A 40 8.45 -24.48 11.02
C SER A 40 8.13 -24.69 12.48
N GLY A 41 9.04 -24.29 13.36
CA GLY A 41 8.85 -24.42 14.80
C GLY A 41 9.97 -23.82 15.63
N ARG A 42 9.70 -23.71 16.94
CA ARG A 42 10.72 -23.37 17.94
C ARG A 42 11.47 -24.64 18.32
N VAL A 43 12.79 -24.66 18.10
CA VAL A 43 13.67 -25.80 18.43
C VAL A 43 14.17 -25.70 19.87
N THR A 44 14.31 -24.48 20.38
CA THR A 44 14.62 -24.17 21.79
C THR A 44 13.80 -22.98 22.25
N ASP A 45 13.90 -22.58 23.52
CA ASP A 45 13.26 -21.37 24.04
C ASP A 45 13.67 -20.07 23.36
N ASN A 46 14.71 -20.07 22.52
CA ASN A 46 15.20 -18.89 21.83
C ASN A 46 15.55 -19.12 20.35
N LEU A 47 15.30 -20.30 19.78
CA LEU A 47 15.66 -20.62 18.40
C LEU A 47 14.43 -21.08 17.61
N THR A 48 14.11 -20.38 16.55
CA THR A 48 13.06 -20.73 15.58
C THR A 48 13.69 -21.09 14.26
N VAL A 49 13.27 -22.22 13.69
CA VAL A 49 13.71 -22.70 12.37
C VAL A 49 12.51 -22.91 11.47
N GLY A 50 12.63 -22.50 10.21
CA GLY A 50 11.67 -22.77 9.15
C GLY A 50 12.38 -23.31 7.92
N VAL A 51 11.85 -24.37 7.33
CA VAL A 51 12.37 -25.01 6.12
C VAL A 51 11.21 -25.29 5.16
N ILE A 52 11.42 -25.01 3.88
CA ILE A 52 10.52 -25.40 2.79
C ILE A 52 11.37 -26.08 1.72
N ASN A 53 10.90 -27.20 1.18
CA ASN A 53 11.37 -27.77 -0.08
C ASN A 53 10.16 -28.12 -0.94
N MET A 54 10.06 -27.56 -2.15
CA MET A 54 8.92 -27.74 -3.05
C MET A 54 9.43 -28.00 -4.46
N GLN A 55 8.80 -28.96 -5.15
CA GLN A 55 9.06 -29.28 -6.54
C GLN A 55 7.84 -28.92 -7.38
N THR A 56 8.02 -28.08 -8.39
CA THR A 56 7.00 -27.80 -9.41
C THR A 56 7.23 -28.64 -10.66
N GLU A 57 6.15 -28.87 -11.40
CA GLU A 57 6.21 -29.43 -12.74
C GLU A 57 6.79 -28.40 -13.73
N GLY A 58 7.35 -28.89 -14.84
CA GLY A 58 7.71 -28.03 -15.98
C GLY A 58 6.57 -28.01 -16.98
N VAL A 59 6.22 -26.82 -17.46
CA VAL A 59 5.15 -26.62 -18.44
C VAL A 59 5.79 -26.13 -19.73
N GLU A 60 5.72 -26.95 -20.78
CA GLU A 60 6.36 -26.65 -22.07
C GLU A 60 5.91 -25.29 -22.61
N GLY A 61 6.89 -24.46 -23.00
CA GLY A 61 6.65 -23.11 -23.51
C GLY A 61 6.26 -22.07 -22.43
N VAL A 62 6.18 -22.46 -21.16
CA VAL A 62 5.86 -21.57 -20.04
C VAL A 62 7.04 -21.47 -19.07
N ASP A 63 7.44 -22.59 -18.46
CA ASP A 63 8.52 -22.60 -17.45
C ASP A 63 9.14 -23.99 -17.30
N SER A 64 10.41 -24.04 -16.89
CA SER A 64 11.09 -25.28 -16.53
C SER A 64 10.51 -25.86 -15.22
N ALA A 65 10.76 -27.15 -14.95
CA ALA A 65 10.46 -27.66 -13.62
C ALA A 65 11.39 -26.96 -12.62
N ASN A 66 10.96 -26.71 -11.39
CA ASN A 66 11.78 -25.95 -10.43
C ASN A 66 11.78 -26.61 -9.05
N ASN A 67 12.96 -26.68 -8.42
CA ASN A 67 13.10 -26.99 -7.00
C ASN A 67 13.30 -25.70 -6.20
N PHE A 68 12.42 -25.47 -5.25
CA PHE A 68 12.49 -24.35 -4.32
C PHE A 68 12.92 -24.84 -2.95
N SER A 69 14.02 -24.30 -2.44
CA SER A 69 14.51 -24.56 -1.08
C SER A 69 14.58 -23.26 -0.30
N VAL A 70 13.92 -23.21 0.87
CA VAL A 70 13.94 -22.04 1.76
C VAL A 70 14.37 -22.49 3.14
N THR A 71 15.29 -21.75 3.76
CA THR A 71 15.69 -21.97 5.15
C THR A 71 15.75 -20.63 5.87
N ARG A 72 15.06 -20.52 7.00
CA ARG A 72 15.07 -19.35 7.89
C ARG A 72 15.44 -19.79 9.30
N VAL A 73 16.45 -19.16 9.88
CA VAL A 73 16.87 -19.42 11.27
C VAL A 73 16.89 -18.13 12.04
N ARG A 74 16.11 -18.04 13.12
CA ARG A 74 16.03 -16.85 13.97
C ARG A 74 16.34 -17.20 15.41
N ARG A 75 17.23 -16.44 16.03
CA ARG A 75 17.54 -16.51 17.45
C ARG A 75 17.03 -15.27 18.17
N ASP A 76 16.12 -15.48 19.11
CA ASP A 76 15.70 -14.43 20.04
C ASP A 76 16.82 -14.18 21.07
N LEU A 77 17.04 -12.92 21.40
CA LEU A 77 18.03 -12.44 22.35
C LEU A 77 17.32 -11.68 23.48
N PRO A 78 17.98 -11.43 24.62
CA PRO A 78 17.42 -10.56 25.66
C PRO A 78 17.04 -9.17 25.13
N ASN A 79 16.29 -8.40 25.93
CA ASN A 79 15.93 -7.00 25.64
C ASN A 79 15.13 -6.80 24.35
N ARG A 80 14.22 -7.73 24.03
CA ARG A 80 13.35 -7.68 22.84
C ARG A 80 14.15 -7.74 21.52
N SER A 81 15.37 -8.24 21.57
CA SER A 81 16.28 -8.33 20.43
C SER A 81 16.19 -9.69 19.73
N SER A 82 16.63 -9.77 18.48
CA SER A 82 16.80 -11.03 17.76
C SER A 82 17.74 -10.85 16.58
N ILE A 83 18.40 -11.93 16.17
CA ILE A 83 19.16 -12.02 14.94
C ILE A 83 18.65 -13.20 14.11
N GLY A 84 18.74 -13.13 12.80
CA GLY A 84 18.40 -14.24 11.95
C GLY A 84 19.08 -14.21 10.59
N GLY A 85 19.00 -15.35 9.92
CA GLY A 85 19.39 -15.51 8.53
C GLY A 85 18.27 -16.15 7.71
N LEU A 86 18.26 -15.83 6.43
CA LEU A 86 17.39 -16.37 5.40
C LEU A 86 18.25 -16.85 4.23
N PHE A 87 17.90 -18.01 3.69
CA PHE A 87 18.39 -18.51 2.41
C PHE A 87 17.19 -18.99 1.58
N VAL A 88 17.15 -18.62 0.32
CA VAL A 88 16.15 -19.00 -0.66
C VAL A 88 16.89 -19.43 -1.91
N ASN A 89 16.53 -20.58 -2.46
CA ASN A 89 17.09 -21.12 -3.69
C ASN A 89 15.94 -21.54 -4.61
N ARG A 90 15.90 -20.99 -5.82
CA ARG A 90 15.21 -21.57 -6.97
C ARG A 90 16.26 -22.25 -7.83
N GLN A 91 16.03 -23.50 -8.18
CA GLN A 91 16.85 -24.25 -9.11
C GLN A 91 15.95 -24.80 -10.21
N GLY A 92 16.21 -24.41 -11.46
CA GLY A 92 15.62 -25.07 -12.62
C GLY A 92 16.07 -26.52 -12.65
N THR A 93 15.11 -27.42 -12.88
CA THR A 93 15.27 -28.86 -12.98
C THR A 93 14.54 -29.39 -14.22
N GLY A 94 14.79 -30.66 -14.55
CA GLY A 94 14.18 -31.31 -15.71
C GLY A 94 14.83 -30.93 -17.04
N GLN A 95 14.26 -31.45 -18.13
CA GLN A 95 14.88 -31.43 -19.46
C GLN A 95 14.93 -30.05 -20.12
N PHE A 96 14.15 -29.08 -19.64
CA PHE A 96 14.09 -27.72 -20.18
C PHE A 96 14.94 -26.71 -19.39
N ALA A 97 15.48 -27.11 -18.23
CA ALA A 97 16.31 -26.24 -17.42
C ALA A 97 17.70 -26.06 -18.05
N ARG A 98 18.15 -24.81 -18.13
CA ARG A 98 19.51 -24.48 -18.56
C ARG A 98 20.48 -24.71 -17.39
N ALA A 99 21.78 -24.84 -17.70
CA ALA A 99 22.81 -25.01 -16.67
C ALA A 99 22.88 -23.82 -15.69
N ASP A 100 22.49 -22.63 -16.16
CA ASP A 100 22.45 -21.36 -15.45
C ASP A 100 21.02 -20.96 -15.03
N ASP A 101 20.08 -21.91 -14.99
CA ASP A 101 18.72 -21.67 -14.51
C ASP A 101 18.67 -21.78 -12.98
N TYR A 102 19.10 -20.74 -12.27
CA TYR A 102 18.98 -20.68 -10.81
C TYR A 102 18.91 -19.25 -10.29
N ASN A 103 18.34 -19.10 -9.09
CA ASN A 103 18.39 -17.88 -8.31
C ASN A 103 18.59 -18.19 -6.83
N ARG A 104 19.48 -17.46 -6.19
CA ARG A 104 19.77 -17.62 -4.76
C ARG A 104 19.67 -16.29 -4.06
N THR A 105 18.80 -16.19 -3.06
CA THR A 105 18.69 -15.02 -2.20
C THR A 105 19.20 -15.39 -0.80
N TYR A 106 20.03 -14.54 -0.23
CA TYR A 106 20.53 -14.69 1.14
C TYR A 106 20.36 -13.38 1.89
N ALA A 107 20.07 -13.45 3.19
CA ALA A 107 20.01 -12.27 4.03
C ALA A 107 20.33 -12.56 5.49
N LEU A 108 20.80 -11.52 6.16
CA LEU A 108 20.95 -11.43 7.61
C LEU A 108 20.06 -10.29 8.11
N ASP A 109 19.23 -10.58 9.09
CA ASP A 109 18.30 -9.61 9.69
C ASP A 109 18.46 -9.56 11.21
N GLY A 110 18.12 -8.41 11.77
CA GLY A 110 18.22 -8.19 13.21
C GLY A 110 17.26 -7.13 13.72
N ARG A 111 16.96 -7.23 15.01
CA ARG A 111 16.32 -6.18 15.78
C ARG A 111 16.97 -6.06 17.16
N TRP A 112 17.05 -4.85 17.67
CA TRP A 112 17.66 -4.52 18.94
C TRP A 112 16.75 -3.58 19.72
N GLY A 113 16.22 -4.05 20.85
CA GLY A 113 15.47 -3.19 21.76
C GLY A 113 16.41 -2.35 22.62
N ILE A 114 16.16 -1.04 22.68
CA ILE A 114 16.94 -0.08 23.46
C ILE A 114 16.01 0.56 24.50
N GLY A 115 16.26 0.29 25.78
CA GLY A 115 15.37 0.71 26.87
C GLY A 115 13.96 0.13 26.71
N GLN A 116 12.93 0.90 27.12
CA GLN A 116 11.51 0.52 26.97
C GLN A 116 10.92 0.98 25.63
N ASN A 117 11.43 2.09 25.07
CA ASN A 117 10.77 2.81 23.98
C ASN A 117 11.50 2.71 22.63
N GLY A 118 12.79 2.36 22.63
CA GLY A 118 13.62 2.30 21.43
C GLY A 118 13.68 0.92 20.78
N MET A 119 13.72 0.89 19.46
CA MET A 119 13.97 -0.30 18.65
C MET A 119 14.77 0.08 17.41
N VAL A 120 15.88 -0.61 17.15
CA VAL A 120 16.59 -0.58 15.87
C VAL A 120 16.39 -1.90 15.17
N SER A 121 16.08 -1.91 13.88
CA SER A 121 15.93 -3.14 13.11
C SER A 121 16.43 -2.98 11.69
N GLY A 122 16.81 -4.07 11.05
CA GLY A 122 17.25 -4.02 9.68
C GLY A 122 17.59 -5.37 9.11
N PHE A 123 17.92 -5.37 7.82
CA PHE A 123 18.49 -6.52 7.14
C PHE A 123 19.49 -6.06 6.08
N TYR A 124 20.42 -6.95 5.76
CA TYR A 124 21.24 -6.89 4.56
C TYR A 124 21.11 -8.21 3.83
N GLY A 125 20.95 -8.17 2.51
CA GLY A 125 20.85 -9.36 1.68
C GLY A 125 21.37 -9.13 0.28
N GLY A 126 21.50 -10.23 -0.46
CA GLY A 126 21.92 -10.21 -1.85
C GLY A 126 21.33 -11.38 -2.65
N THR A 127 21.44 -11.28 -3.97
CA THR A 127 20.86 -12.23 -4.92
C THR A 127 21.88 -12.67 -5.95
N GLN A 128 22.07 -13.97 -6.14
CA GLN A 128 22.82 -14.50 -7.28
C GLN A 128 21.84 -14.92 -8.36
N THR A 129 21.86 -14.22 -9.49
CA THR A 129 21.08 -14.52 -10.68
C THR A 129 22.00 -14.51 -11.90
N PRO A 130 22.13 -15.60 -12.66
CA PRO A 130 22.91 -15.60 -13.89
C PRO A 130 22.44 -14.53 -14.87
N GLY A 131 23.39 -13.83 -15.49
CA GLY A 131 23.13 -12.70 -16.38
C GLY A 131 23.04 -11.33 -15.69
N LEU A 132 22.89 -11.27 -14.37
CA LEU A 132 22.95 -10.03 -13.58
C LEU A 132 24.30 -9.96 -12.85
N ILE A 133 25.06 -8.87 -13.05
CA ILE A 133 26.47 -8.75 -12.60
C ILE A 133 26.78 -7.45 -11.87
N GLY A 134 25.82 -6.53 -11.76
CA GLY A 134 25.92 -5.24 -11.10
C GLY A 134 25.64 -5.33 -9.60
N ARG A 135 25.00 -4.29 -9.05
CA ARG A 135 24.64 -4.25 -7.62
C ARG A 135 23.45 -5.15 -7.35
N ASP A 136 23.71 -6.28 -6.72
CA ASP A 136 22.77 -7.35 -6.43
C ASP A 136 22.38 -7.42 -4.95
N HIS A 137 22.48 -6.29 -4.22
CA HIS A 137 22.24 -6.21 -2.79
C HIS A 137 20.98 -5.41 -2.43
N ALA A 138 20.47 -5.69 -1.23
CA ALA A 138 19.44 -4.88 -0.58
C ALA A 138 19.81 -4.65 0.89
N LEU A 139 19.55 -3.44 1.37
CA LEU A 139 19.79 -3.01 2.73
C LEU A 139 18.57 -2.24 3.23
N SER A 140 18.14 -2.53 4.45
CA SER A 140 17.19 -1.70 5.18
C SER A 140 17.66 -1.57 6.62
N LEU A 141 17.69 -0.35 7.13
CA LEU A 141 17.93 -0.04 8.53
C LEU A 141 16.86 0.93 9.01
N SER A 142 16.29 0.69 10.17
CA SER A 142 15.28 1.56 10.77
C SER A 142 15.50 1.68 12.27
N GLY A 143 15.30 2.88 12.79
CA GLY A 143 15.24 3.19 14.21
C GLY A 143 13.87 3.76 14.54
N THR A 144 13.27 3.31 15.63
CA THR A 144 12.01 3.84 16.16
C THR A 144 12.14 4.12 17.64
N TYR A 145 11.50 5.20 18.08
CA TYR A 145 11.30 5.54 19.47
C TYR A 145 9.80 5.79 19.66
N ASN A 146 9.16 5.04 20.56
CA ASN A 146 7.74 5.16 20.85
C ASN A 146 7.55 5.33 22.36
N SER A 147 7.15 6.52 22.78
CA SER A 147 6.63 6.80 24.12
C SER A 147 5.20 7.33 24.03
N GLU A 148 4.59 7.67 25.17
CA GLU A 148 3.27 8.27 25.21
C GLU A 148 3.21 9.61 24.44
N MET A 149 4.23 10.46 24.60
CA MET A 149 4.26 11.80 24.00
C MET A 149 4.97 11.86 22.65
N TRP A 150 5.91 10.95 22.36
CA TRP A 150 6.76 11.05 21.18
C TRP A 150 6.81 9.75 20.39
N ARG A 151 6.58 9.86 19.09
CA ARG A 151 6.87 8.83 18.11
C ARG A 151 7.88 9.38 17.12
N ILE A 152 9.07 8.78 17.09
CA ILE A 152 10.14 9.13 16.16
C ILE A 152 10.50 7.88 15.38
N SER A 153 10.61 7.99 14.07
CA SER A 153 11.14 6.92 13.22
C SER A 153 12.12 7.49 12.22
N SER A 154 13.24 6.82 12.01
CA SER A 154 14.16 7.13 10.92
C SER A 154 14.55 5.83 10.22
N GLY A 155 14.73 5.89 8.91
CA GLY A 155 15.08 4.73 8.12
C GLY A 155 16.03 5.07 6.99
N TYR A 156 16.85 4.10 6.62
CA TYR A 156 17.64 4.11 5.40
C TYR A 156 17.39 2.80 4.66
N LYS A 157 17.18 2.88 3.35
CA LYS A 157 17.01 1.72 2.47
C LYS A 157 17.80 1.90 1.20
N GLU A 158 18.30 0.81 0.64
CA GLU A 158 18.79 0.79 -0.72
C GLU A 158 18.65 -0.58 -1.34
N ASN A 159 18.31 -0.61 -2.63
CA ASN A 159 18.27 -1.82 -3.46
C ASN A 159 19.07 -1.55 -4.72
N GLY A 160 20.09 -2.37 -4.98
CA GLY A 160 20.85 -2.32 -6.22
C GLY A 160 19.97 -2.57 -7.46
N GLU A 161 20.42 -2.08 -8.61
CA GLU A 161 19.71 -2.25 -9.89
C GLU A 161 19.49 -3.71 -10.29
N ASP A 162 20.42 -4.59 -9.92
CA ASP A 162 20.46 -6.00 -10.29
C ASP A 162 19.98 -6.91 -9.14
N PHE A 163 19.47 -6.32 -8.05
CA PHE A 163 18.86 -7.07 -6.96
C PHE A 163 17.57 -7.75 -7.42
N ASN A 164 17.56 -9.09 -7.47
CA ASN A 164 16.48 -9.86 -8.09
C ASN A 164 16.12 -11.12 -7.28
N PRO A 165 15.31 -11.01 -6.20
CA PRO A 165 14.81 -12.18 -5.49
C PRO A 165 13.58 -12.74 -6.23
N GLU A 166 13.78 -13.72 -7.12
CA GLU A 166 12.72 -14.24 -8.00
C GLU A 166 11.57 -14.93 -7.25
N VAL A 167 11.87 -15.52 -6.08
CA VAL A 167 10.87 -16.11 -5.18
C VAL A 167 10.34 -15.07 -4.18
N GLY A 168 10.69 -13.80 -4.35
CA GLY A 168 10.29 -12.66 -3.53
C GLY A 168 9.45 -11.65 -4.29
N PHE A 169 9.47 -10.42 -3.81
CA PHE A 169 8.79 -9.28 -4.39
C PHE A 169 9.58 -8.00 -4.14
N VAL A 170 9.92 -7.29 -5.20
CA VAL A 170 10.59 -5.99 -5.14
C VAL A 170 9.83 -5.02 -6.02
N THR A 171 9.41 -3.88 -5.48
CA THR A 171 8.67 -2.88 -6.26
C THR A 171 9.55 -1.85 -6.95
N ARG A 172 10.80 -1.68 -6.47
CA ARG A 172 11.75 -0.67 -6.97
C ARG A 172 13.18 -1.18 -6.78
N ASN A 173 14.02 -0.96 -7.79
CA ASN A 173 15.46 -1.23 -7.79
C ASN A 173 16.22 0.04 -8.17
N GLY A 174 17.54 0.02 -7.99
CA GLY A 174 18.43 1.11 -8.39
C GLY A 174 18.27 2.39 -7.56
N PHE A 175 17.82 2.28 -6.31
CA PHE A 175 17.49 3.43 -5.48
C PHE A 175 18.13 3.35 -4.08
N ARG A 176 18.26 4.53 -3.49
CA ARG A 176 18.52 4.78 -2.08
C ARG A 176 17.42 5.67 -1.53
N ASN A 177 17.11 5.48 -0.26
CA ASN A 177 16.09 6.24 0.42
C ASN A 177 16.46 6.51 1.87
N TYR A 178 16.16 7.73 2.32
CA TYR A 178 16.18 8.10 3.72
C TYR A 178 14.81 8.63 4.12
N ASP A 179 14.29 8.11 5.22
CA ASP A 179 13.03 8.53 5.81
C ASP A 179 13.26 9.03 7.25
N LEU A 180 12.51 10.06 7.63
CA LEU A 180 12.38 10.55 8.99
C LEU A 180 10.92 10.87 9.25
N ALA A 181 10.41 10.53 10.43
CA ALA A 181 9.13 11.00 10.92
C ALA A 181 9.25 11.32 12.40
N VAL A 182 8.66 12.44 12.80
CA VAL A 182 8.61 12.91 14.18
C VAL A 182 7.17 13.30 14.45
N GLN A 183 6.57 12.75 15.48
CA GLN A 183 5.23 13.07 15.94
C GLN A 183 5.27 13.31 17.43
N ASN A 184 4.63 14.40 17.85
CA ASN A 184 4.29 14.62 19.25
C ASN A 184 2.79 14.36 19.45
N THR A 185 2.43 13.86 20.62
CA THR A 185 1.04 13.82 21.10
C THR A 185 0.98 14.57 22.42
N SER A 186 0.10 15.55 22.52
CA SER A 186 -0.15 16.32 23.74
C SER A 186 -1.64 16.55 23.96
N ARG A 187 -2.04 16.80 25.22
CA ARG A 187 -3.43 17.05 25.62
C ARG A 187 -3.47 18.32 26.47
N PRO A 188 -3.34 19.51 25.85
CA PRO A 188 -3.24 20.76 26.59
C PRO A 188 -4.60 21.21 27.11
N GLU A 189 -4.63 21.71 28.35
CA GLU A 189 -5.79 22.40 28.90
C GLU A 189 -5.81 23.86 28.43
N GLY A 190 -6.98 24.42 28.11
CA GLY A 190 -7.08 25.84 27.73
C GLY A 190 -8.40 26.22 27.06
N PHE A 191 -8.52 27.51 26.73
CA PHE A 191 -9.75 28.08 26.16
C PHE A 191 -10.15 27.50 24.80
N LEU A 192 -9.19 26.97 24.04
CA LEU A 192 -9.41 26.32 22.74
C LEU A 192 -9.98 24.90 22.87
N LYS A 193 -10.08 24.34 24.08
CA LYS A 193 -10.70 23.02 24.35
C LYS A 193 -10.16 21.89 23.46
N PHE A 194 -8.84 21.79 23.34
CA PHE A 194 -8.21 20.67 22.64
C PHE A 194 -8.27 19.42 23.51
N GLN A 195 -8.91 18.37 22.99
CA GLN A 195 -8.80 17.03 23.55
C GLN A 195 -7.41 16.45 23.29
N GLU A 196 -6.87 16.69 22.09
CA GLU A 196 -5.57 16.16 21.68
C GLU A 196 -4.95 16.96 20.53
N LEU A 197 -3.64 17.19 20.60
CA LEU A 197 -2.83 17.77 19.54
C LEU A 197 -1.80 16.76 19.07
N ARG A 198 -1.67 16.63 17.74
CA ARG A 198 -0.75 15.70 17.08
C ARG A 198 0.11 16.37 16.00
N PRO A 199 0.94 17.38 16.33
CA PRO A 199 1.86 17.92 15.36
C PRO A 199 2.86 16.85 14.93
N HIS A 200 3.06 16.72 13.63
CA HIS A 200 4.01 15.78 13.08
C HIS A 200 4.68 16.31 11.83
N MET A 201 5.87 15.78 11.58
CA MET A 201 6.66 16.01 10.40
C MET A 201 7.10 14.66 9.84
N SER A 202 7.14 14.54 8.52
CA SER A 202 7.82 13.43 7.87
C SER A 202 8.60 13.91 6.67
N TYR A 203 9.78 13.34 6.48
CA TYR A 203 10.70 13.63 5.39
C TYR A 203 11.04 12.32 4.70
N SER A 204 11.02 12.33 3.37
CA SER A 204 11.43 11.21 2.53
C SER A 204 12.27 11.73 1.38
N HIS A 205 13.40 11.07 1.12
CA HIS A 205 14.31 11.43 0.06
C HIS A 205 14.72 10.18 -0.69
N PHE A 206 14.55 10.19 -2.01
CA PHE A 206 14.93 9.12 -2.92
C PHE A 206 15.98 9.64 -3.91
N TRP A 207 17.04 8.86 -4.09
CA TRP A 207 18.08 9.14 -5.07
C TRP A 207 18.64 7.83 -5.62
N ASN A 208 19.13 7.86 -6.86
CA ASN A 208 19.73 6.69 -7.48
C ASN A 208 21.22 6.52 -7.10
N PHE A 209 21.86 5.45 -7.58
CA PHE A 209 23.28 5.18 -7.31
C PHE A 209 24.24 6.16 -8.00
N ASP A 210 23.78 6.93 -8.99
CA ASP A 210 24.54 8.02 -9.62
C ASP A 210 24.45 9.34 -8.84
N GLY A 211 23.68 9.37 -7.74
CA GLY A 211 23.51 10.55 -6.91
C GLY A 211 22.43 11.52 -7.40
N ILE A 212 21.62 11.12 -8.38
CA ILE A 212 20.51 11.93 -8.90
C ILE A 212 19.32 11.79 -7.95
N THR A 213 18.87 12.91 -7.38
CA THR A 213 17.62 12.98 -6.64
C THR A 213 16.44 12.68 -7.55
N GLU A 214 15.61 11.74 -7.14
CA GLU A 214 14.39 11.35 -7.85
C GLU A 214 13.18 12.03 -7.22
N THR A 215 13.06 11.92 -5.89
CA THR A 215 11.95 12.50 -5.14
C THR A 215 12.45 13.04 -3.81
N THR A 216 12.00 14.22 -3.41
CA THR A 216 12.10 14.71 -2.04
C THR A 216 10.73 15.17 -1.58
N TYR A 217 10.31 14.76 -0.39
CA TYR A 217 9.02 15.11 0.16
C TYR A 217 9.14 15.40 1.66
N LEU A 218 8.86 16.63 2.03
CA LEU A 218 8.71 17.08 3.41
C LEU A 218 7.24 17.38 3.66
N HIS A 219 6.65 16.73 4.66
CA HIS A 219 5.29 16.94 5.13
C HIS A 219 5.35 17.46 6.55
N THR A 220 4.69 18.57 6.84
CA THR A 220 4.53 19.10 8.20
C THR A 220 3.06 19.33 8.45
N HIS A 221 2.50 18.77 9.52
CA HIS A 221 1.06 18.82 9.76
C HIS A 221 0.77 19.04 11.23
N PHE A 222 -0.07 20.03 11.48
CA PHE A 222 -0.66 20.34 12.78
C PHE A 222 -2.10 19.87 12.76
N GLN A 223 -2.40 18.79 13.49
CA GLN A 223 -3.74 18.27 13.65
C GLN A 223 -4.18 18.41 15.10
N GLY A 224 -5.40 18.91 15.31
CA GLY A 224 -6.03 19.01 16.62
C GLY A 224 -7.43 18.39 16.61
N GLU A 225 -7.74 17.70 17.71
CA GLU A 225 -9.07 17.21 18.05
C GLU A 225 -9.58 18.02 19.26
N PHE A 226 -10.83 18.45 19.18
CA PHE A 226 -11.48 19.27 20.20
C PHE A 226 -12.33 18.37 21.13
N GLU A 227 -12.66 18.88 22.32
CA GLU A 227 -13.48 18.15 23.31
C GLU A 227 -14.87 17.75 22.79
N ASP A 228 -15.39 18.42 21.75
CA ASP A 228 -16.65 18.12 21.09
C ASP A 228 -16.51 17.08 19.94
N SER A 229 -15.36 16.40 19.86
CA SER A 229 -15.01 15.42 18.80
C SER A 229 -14.91 16.01 17.38
N SER A 230 -14.99 17.33 17.22
CA SER A 230 -14.58 17.98 15.98
C SER A 230 -13.06 17.97 15.85
N SER A 231 -12.54 18.15 14.63
CA SER A 231 -11.10 18.23 14.38
C SER A 231 -10.77 19.20 13.28
N ALA A 232 -9.59 19.81 13.39
CA ALA A 232 -9.01 20.67 12.38
C ALA A 232 -7.55 20.27 12.12
N GLY A 233 -7.11 20.42 10.88
CA GLY A 233 -5.76 20.11 10.46
C GLY A 233 -5.23 21.12 9.46
N PHE A 234 -3.96 21.46 9.57
CA PHE A 234 -3.22 22.26 8.61
C PHE A 234 -1.88 21.59 8.28
N ALA A 235 -1.70 21.23 7.02
CA ALA A 235 -0.47 20.66 6.50
C ALA A 235 0.21 21.61 5.51
N TYR A 236 1.54 21.61 5.55
CA TYR A 236 2.41 22.27 4.60
C TYR A 236 3.43 21.26 4.07
N ASP A 237 3.37 21.04 2.77
CA ASP A 237 4.11 20.03 2.06
C ASP A 237 5.07 20.70 1.08
N VAL A 238 6.33 20.27 1.08
CA VAL A 238 7.34 20.70 0.12
C VAL A 238 7.80 19.47 -0.65
N ARG A 239 7.75 19.56 -1.98
CA ARG A 239 8.06 18.43 -2.85
C ARG A 239 9.01 18.83 -3.97
N SER A 240 9.87 17.88 -4.32
CA SER A 240 10.73 17.90 -5.50
C SER A 240 10.56 16.57 -6.21
N GLU A 241 10.24 16.59 -7.50
CA GLU A 241 10.16 15.40 -8.34
C GLU A 241 11.03 15.58 -9.58
N ASN A 242 11.86 14.59 -9.88
CA ASN A 242 12.61 14.52 -11.12
C ASN A 242 11.93 13.52 -12.07
N VAL A 243 11.29 14.04 -13.11
CA VAL A 243 10.56 13.27 -14.10
C VAL A 243 11.51 12.87 -15.21
N PHE A 244 11.73 11.57 -15.39
CA PHE A 244 12.63 11.03 -16.42
C PHE A 244 11.94 10.80 -17.77
N ASP A 245 10.66 10.42 -17.73
CA ASP A 245 9.86 10.06 -18.90
C ASP A 245 8.58 10.89 -18.90
N THR A 246 8.12 11.34 -20.08
CA THR A 246 6.82 12.03 -20.21
C THR A 246 5.70 11.12 -19.71
N PHE A 247 4.80 11.66 -18.89
CA PHE A 247 3.55 11.00 -18.50
C PHE A 247 2.38 11.98 -18.61
N SER A 248 1.15 11.50 -18.44
CA SER A 248 -0.03 12.37 -18.44
C SER A 248 -0.81 12.32 -17.13
N VAL A 249 -1.35 13.47 -16.73
CA VAL A 249 -2.30 13.62 -15.63
C VAL A 249 -3.58 14.19 -16.19
N SER A 250 -4.65 13.40 -16.14
CA SER A 250 -5.97 13.81 -16.63
C SER A 250 -5.95 14.37 -18.06
N GLY A 251 -5.15 13.74 -18.93
CA GLY A 251 -4.97 14.10 -20.34
C GLY A 251 -3.90 15.17 -20.60
N LEU A 252 -3.36 15.82 -19.57
CA LEU A 252 -2.31 16.84 -19.70
C LEU A 252 -0.93 16.20 -19.63
N ALA A 253 -0.05 16.49 -20.60
CA ALA A 253 1.30 15.93 -20.67
C ALA A 253 2.27 16.67 -19.74
N ILE A 254 3.05 15.92 -18.97
CA ILE A 254 4.13 16.42 -18.11
C ILE A 254 5.45 15.91 -18.71
N PRO A 255 6.27 16.79 -19.30
CA PRO A 255 7.54 16.39 -19.91
C PRO A 255 8.60 16.04 -18.85
N PRO A 256 9.72 15.41 -19.26
CA PRO A 256 10.86 15.20 -18.40
C PRO A 256 11.41 16.53 -17.87
N GLY A 257 11.79 16.54 -16.61
CA GLY A 257 12.28 17.73 -15.94
C GLY A 257 12.22 17.63 -14.42
N ARG A 258 12.88 18.57 -13.77
CA ARG A 258 12.79 18.76 -12.32
C ARG A 258 11.67 19.72 -11.98
N TYR A 259 10.82 19.32 -11.06
CA TYR A 259 9.70 20.10 -10.57
C TYR A 259 9.79 20.25 -9.07
N ASP A 260 9.87 21.49 -8.59
CA ASP A 260 9.86 21.82 -7.17
C ASP A 260 8.61 22.64 -6.86
N TRP A 261 7.90 22.29 -5.79
CA TRP A 261 6.72 23.02 -5.36
C TRP A 261 6.42 22.87 -3.88
N ALA A 262 5.50 23.70 -3.40
CA ALA A 262 4.90 23.57 -2.10
C ALA A 262 3.37 23.55 -2.19
N GLU A 263 2.75 22.94 -1.20
CA GLU A 263 1.31 22.74 -1.11
C GLU A 263 0.84 22.96 0.32
N MET A 264 -0.30 23.61 0.47
CA MET A 264 -1.01 23.77 1.72
C MET A 264 -2.29 22.94 1.69
N SER A 265 -2.51 22.12 2.71
CA SER A 265 -3.76 21.37 2.88
C SER A 265 -4.41 21.72 4.21
N SER A 266 -5.65 22.19 4.19
CA SER A 266 -6.46 22.40 5.38
C SER A 266 -7.59 21.38 5.46
N SER A 267 -7.97 21.00 6.67
CA SER A 267 -9.11 20.11 6.89
C SER A 267 -9.88 20.51 8.13
N VAL A 268 -11.20 20.39 8.05
CA VAL A 268 -12.11 20.56 9.18
C VAL A 268 -13.14 19.45 9.12
N TYR A 269 -13.35 18.77 10.23
CA TYR A 269 -14.38 17.74 10.39
C TYR A 269 -15.20 18.03 11.64
N TYR A 270 -16.50 18.16 11.46
CA TYR A 270 -17.46 18.17 12.56
C TYR A 270 -17.63 16.76 13.12
N ASP A 271 -17.88 16.67 14.43
CA ASP A 271 -18.09 15.46 15.24
C ASP A 271 -18.45 14.22 14.41
N ARG A 272 -17.48 13.32 14.22
CA ARG A 272 -17.68 12.10 13.43
C ARG A 272 -18.55 11.07 14.14
N SER A 273 -18.82 11.24 15.42
CA SER A 273 -19.69 10.36 16.22
C SER A 273 -21.16 10.78 16.16
N ALA A 274 -21.45 12.04 15.79
CA ALA A 274 -22.80 12.55 15.63
C ALA A 274 -23.60 11.78 14.56
N PRO A 275 -24.95 11.73 14.70
CA PRO A 275 -25.83 11.14 13.68
C PRO A 275 -25.66 11.77 12.29
N VAL A 276 -25.23 13.02 12.21
CA VAL A 276 -24.81 13.66 10.97
C VAL A 276 -23.47 14.34 11.21
N SER A 277 -22.49 14.01 10.37
CA SER A 277 -21.17 14.64 10.38
C SER A 277 -20.82 15.16 9.00
N ALA A 278 -20.04 16.23 8.97
CA ALA A 278 -19.59 16.85 7.74
C ALA A 278 -18.13 17.23 7.88
N GLY A 279 -17.44 17.31 6.76
CA GLY A 279 -16.10 17.86 6.74
C GLY A 279 -15.70 18.29 5.35
N VAL A 280 -14.64 19.06 5.31
CA VAL A 280 -14.02 19.53 4.08
C VAL A 280 -12.52 19.40 4.23
N ARG A 281 -11.87 18.93 3.17
CA ARG A 281 -10.43 19.08 2.99
C ARG A 281 -10.19 19.91 1.74
N ALA A 282 -9.31 20.89 1.85
CA ALA A 282 -8.94 21.77 0.75
C ALA A 282 -7.42 21.76 0.60
N GLU A 283 -6.92 21.75 -0.63
CA GLU A 283 -5.51 21.68 -0.98
C GLU A 283 -5.21 22.72 -2.04
N PHE A 284 -4.16 23.51 -1.84
CA PHE A 284 -3.78 24.60 -2.74
C PHE A 284 -2.26 24.63 -2.85
N GLY A 285 -1.72 24.57 -4.06
CA GLY A 285 -0.27 24.52 -4.22
C GLY A 285 0.20 24.49 -5.66
N GLY A 286 1.52 24.38 -5.81
CA GLY A 286 2.11 24.05 -7.09
C GLY A 286 1.86 22.59 -7.47
N PHE A 287 1.95 22.27 -8.76
CA PHE A 287 1.76 20.93 -9.28
C PHE A 287 2.49 20.80 -10.62
N PHE A 288 3.60 20.07 -10.69
CA PHE A 288 4.37 19.81 -11.91
C PHE A 288 4.59 21.06 -12.82
N GLY A 289 5.05 22.16 -12.22
CA GLY A 289 5.36 23.41 -12.93
C GLY A 289 4.16 24.33 -13.14
N GLY A 290 2.96 23.89 -12.76
CA GLY A 290 1.75 24.69 -12.68
C GLY A 290 1.18 24.71 -11.26
N SER A 291 -0.15 24.71 -11.14
CA SER A 291 -0.86 24.75 -9.86
C SER A 291 -2.03 23.78 -9.81
N ILE A 292 -2.41 23.40 -8.60
CA ILE A 292 -3.60 22.59 -8.33
C ILE A 292 -4.39 23.18 -7.17
N VAL A 293 -5.72 23.16 -7.31
CA VAL A 293 -6.66 23.41 -6.24
C VAL A 293 -7.59 22.22 -6.10
N THR A 294 -7.54 21.56 -4.95
CA THR A 294 -8.40 20.41 -4.65
C THR A 294 -9.39 20.72 -3.54
N MET A 295 -10.67 20.41 -3.75
CA MET A 295 -11.73 20.54 -2.75
C MET A 295 -12.43 19.20 -2.54
N ARG A 296 -12.49 18.74 -1.28
CA ARG A 296 -13.05 17.44 -0.90
C ARG A 296 -14.05 17.54 0.25
N PRO A 297 -15.28 18.03 0.00
CA PRO A 297 -16.34 17.96 0.99
C PRO A 297 -16.84 16.52 1.16
N THR A 298 -17.23 16.17 2.37
CA THR A 298 -17.84 14.89 2.73
C THR A 298 -18.95 15.13 3.73
N VAL A 299 -20.10 14.49 3.51
CA VAL A 299 -21.21 14.44 4.47
C VAL A 299 -21.50 12.99 4.78
N ARG A 300 -21.72 12.69 6.06
CA ARG A 300 -22.10 11.36 6.54
C ARG A 300 -23.34 11.48 7.39
N ALA A 301 -24.26 10.54 7.22
CA ALA A 301 -25.40 10.39 8.11
C ALA A 301 -25.46 8.94 8.60
N ARG A 302 -25.61 8.76 9.91
CA ARG A 302 -25.82 7.50 10.60
C ARG A 302 -27.08 7.62 11.44
N ILE A 303 -28.18 7.06 10.96
CA ILE A 303 -29.47 7.10 11.64
C ILE A 303 -29.65 5.75 12.35
N GLY A 304 -29.38 5.75 13.66
CA GLY A 304 -29.40 4.55 14.50
C GLY A 304 -28.44 3.47 14.01
N GLU A 305 -28.93 2.23 13.97
CA GLU A 305 -28.21 1.05 13.46
C GLU A 305 -28.67 0.62 12.06
N ILE A 306 -29.73 1.23 11.54
CA ILE A 306 -30.42 0.78 10.33
C ILE A 306 -29.96 1.48 9.07
N PHE A 307 -29.47 2.72 9.14
CA PHE A 307 -29.13 3.48 7.94
C PHE A 307 -27.80 4.21 8.05
N ASN A 308 -26.98 4.09 7.01
CA ASN A 308 -25.75 4.84 6.84
C ASN A 308 -25.70 5.43 5.42
N LEU A 309 -25.24 6.66 5.31
CA LEU A 309 -25.02 7.39 4.06
C LEU A 309 -23.69 8.11 4.15
N GLN A 310 -22.93 8.10 3.06
CA GLN A 310 -21.77 8.95 2.85
C GLN A 310 -21.85 9.54 1.44
N LEU A 311 -21.87 10.87 1.39
CA LEU A 311 -21.74 11.65 0.18
C LEU A 311 -20.33 12.23 0.17
N SER A 312 -19.59 12.03 -0.91
CA SER A 312 -18.24 12.58 -1.07
C SER A 312 -18.09 13.16 -2.45
N TYR A 313 -17.41 14.29 -2.55
CA TYR A 313 -17.09 14.94 -3.81
C TYR A 313 -15.62 15.34 -3.78
N SER A 314 -14.92 15.21 -4.90
CA SER A 314 -13.56 15.69 -5.10
C SER A 314 -13.53 16.48 -6.39
N ARG A 315 -13.19 17.76 -6.29
CA ARG A 315 -12.92 18.61 -7.46
C ARG A 315 -11.45 18.96 -7.45
N ASN A 316 -10.74 18.69 -8.55
CA ASN A 316 -9.37 19.14 -8.75
C ASN A 316 -9.38 20.11 -9.93
N ASP A 317 -8.97 21.34 -9.70
CA ASP A 317 -8.71 22.37 -10.71
C ASP A 317 -7.21 22.38 -10.97
N ILE A 318 -6.80 21.95 -12.16
CA ILE A 318 -5.41 21.72 -12.54
C ILE A 318 -5.06 22.69 -13.65
N ASP A 319 -4.06 23.53 -13.42
CA ASP A 319 -3.52 24.44 -14.42
C ASP A 319 -2.04 24.15 -14.62
N LEU A 320 -1.67 23.63 -15.80
CA LEU A 320 -0.30 23.25 -16.16
C LEU A 320 0.18 24.05 -17.38
N PRO A 321 1.50 24.13 -17.63
CA PRO A 321 2.02 24.73 -18.85
C PRO A 321 1.49 24.10 -20.15
N SER A 322 1.07 22.82 -20.09
CA SER A 322 0.48 22.09 -21.22
C SER A 322 -1.02 22.36 -21.44
N GLY A 323 -1.68 23.10 -20.53
CA GLY A 323 -3.12 23.36 -20.54
C GLY A 323 -3.76 23.16 -19.16
N SER A 324 -5.05 23.43 -19.07
CA SER A 324 -5.83 23.30 -17.84
C SER A 324 -6.95 22.27 -17.97
N THR A 325 -7.32 21.65 -16.85
CA THR A 325 -8.42 20.70 -16.77
C THR A 325 -9.07 20.71 -15.39
N ILE A 326 -10.36 20.41 -15.34
CA ILE A 326 -11.08 20.23 -14.10
C ILE A 326 -11.55 18.79 -14.05
N THR A 327 -11.24 18.10 -12.96
CA THR A 327 -11.70 16.72 -12.74
C THR A 327 -12.61 16.65 -11.53
N ASN A 328 -13.72 15.92 -11.69
CA ASN A 328 -14.68 15.69 -10.63
C ASN A 328 -14.84 14.20 -10.36
N LEU A 329 -14.87 13.85 -9.07
CA LEU A 329 -15.24 12.54 -8.58
C LEU A 329 -16.36 12.69 -7.55
N THR A 330 -17.57 12.23 -7.89
CA THR A 330 -18.69 12.15 -6.95
C THR A 330 -18.85 10.71 -6.51
N SER A 331 -19.04 10.48 -5.21
CA SER A 331 -19.31 9.16 -4.65
C SER A 331 -20.46 9.20 -3.65
N VAL A 332 -21.40 8.28 -3.82
CA VAL A 332 -22.50 8.04 -2.90
C VAL A 332 -22.37 6.61 -2.39
N ARG A 333 -22.21 6.45 -1.08
CA ARG A 333 -22.28 5.15 -0.42
C ARG A 333 -23.47 5.15 0.51
N ALA A 334 -24.37 4.18 0.35
CA ALA A 334 -25.49 4.02 1.27
C ALA A 334 -25.63 2.57 1.70
N GLY A 335 -26.09 2.37 2.93
CA GLY A 335 -26.40 1.07 3.49
C GLY A 335 -27.66 1.14 4.32
N TYR A 336 -28.52 0.15 4.15
CA TYR A 336 -29.76 -0.01 4.90
C TYR A 336 -29.88 -1.44 5.44
N ASN A 337 -30.04 -1.59 6.75
CA ASN A 337 -30.28 -2.86 7.40
C ASN A 337 -31.79 -2.96 7.68
N PHE A 338 -32.48 -3.86 6.98
CA PHE A 338 -33.90 -4.17 7.24
C PHE A 338 -34.04 -4.99 8.53
N SER A 339 -33.04 -5.81 8.83
CA SER A 339 -32.88 -6.56 10.09
C SER A 339 -31.39 -6.89 10.29
N PRO A 340 -30.97 -7.49 11.43
CA PRO A 340 -29.59 -7.95 11.62
C PRO A 340 -29.11 -8.97 10.57
N ARG A 341 -30.04 -9.58 9.83
CA ARG A 341 -29.75 -10.60 8.81
C ARG A 341 -30.07 -10.15 7.38
N VAL A 342 -30.79 -9.05 7.19
CA VAL A 342 -31.21 -8.59 5.85
C VAL A 342 -30.75 -7.17 5.64
N PHE A 343 -29.90 -6.96 4.64
CA PHE A 343 -29.31 -5.66 4.37
C PHE A 343 -29.20 -5.37 2.88
N LEU A 344 -29.07 -4.08 2.60
CA LEU A 344 -28.75 -3.54 1.31
C LEU A 344 -27.59 -2.56 1.41
N GLN A 345 -26.65 -2.64 0.48
CA GLN A 345 -25.52 -1.72 0.35
C GLN A 345 -25.38 -1.28 -1.10
N THR A 346 -25.03 -0.02 -1.30
CA THR A 346 -24.79 0.54 -2.63
C THR A 346 -23.61 1.51 -2.63
N LEU A 347 -22.88 1.53 -3.74
CA LEU A 347 -21.85 2.50 -4.08
C LEU A 347 -22.11 2.98 -5.51
N LEU A 348 -22.35 4.29 -5.65
CA LEU A 348 -22.43 4.98 -6.93
C LEU A 348 -21.22 5.89 -7.04
N GLN A 349 -20.59 5.94 -8.20
CA GLN A 349 -19.50 6.85 -8.48
C GLN A 349 -19.61 7.45 -9.88
N HIS A 350 -19.20 8.70 -9.99
CA HIS A 350 -19.08 9.46 -11.23
C HIS A 350 -17.67 10.02 -11.31
N ASN A 351 -16.93 9.73 -12.37
CA ASN A 351 -15.54 10.16 -12.54
C ASN A 351 -15.33 10.79 -13.92
N ASP A 352 -15.18 12.10 -13.96
CA ASP A 352 -14.95 12.85 -15.21
C ASP A 352 -13.59 12.53 -15.83
N SER A 353 -12.56 12.34 -15.00
CA SER A 353 -11.20 12.07 -15.50
C SER A 353 -11.08 10.71 -16.18
N ALA A 354 -11.90 9.74 -15.77
CA ALA A 354 -11.97 8.42 -16.38
C ALA A 354 -13.17 8.29 -17.34
N GLN A 355 -13.95 9.37 -17.51
CA GLN A 355 -15.16 9.44 -18.31
C GLN A 355 -16.13 8.28 -18.03
N LEU A 356 -16.42 7.99 -16.77
CA LEU A 356 -17.30 6.86 -16.43
C LEU A 356 -18.21 7.08 -15.22
N TRP A 357 -19.33 6.35 -15.26
CA TRP A 357 -20.20 6.06 -14.13
C TRP A 357 -19.99 4.61 -13.70
N SER A 358 -20.02 4.37 -12.39
CA SER A 358 -20.02 3.02 -11.84
C SER A 358 -21.04 2.86 -10.73
N MET A 359 -21.70 1.72 -10.70
CA MET A 359 -22.66 1.32 -9.66
C MET A 359 -22.33 -0.08 -9.16
N ASN A 360 -22.29 -0.24 -7.85
CA ASN A 360 -22.28 -1.53 -7.17
C ASN A 360 -23.46 -1.55 -6.21
N PHE A 361 -24.32 -2.55 -6.33
CA PHE A 361 -25.46 -2.79 -5.45
C PHE A 361 -25.34 -4.20 -4.90
N ARG A 362 -25.50 -4.35 -3.59
CA ARG A 362 -25.39 -5.62 -2.89
C ARG A 362 -26.53 -5.79 -1.91
N PHE A 363 -27.38 -6.78 -2.18
CA PHE A 363 -28.37 -7.28 -1.25
C PHE A 363 -27.82 -8.54 -0.55
N GLY A 364 -28.01 -8.64 0.75
CA GLY A 364 -27.63 -9.80 1.55
C GLY A 364 -28.77 -10.24 2.45
N TRP A 365 -29.09 -11.53 2.42
CA TRP A 365 -29.97 -12.20 3.35
C TRP A 365 -29.23 -13.36 4.00
N LEU A 366 -28.76 -13.11 5.21
CA LEU A 366 -27.93 -14.00 5.98
C LEU A 366 -28.75 -15.05 6.72
N GLN A 367 -28.21 -16.27 6.79
CA GLN A 367 -28.68 -17.27 7.76
C GLN A 367 -27.83 -17.17 9.03
N ASP A 368 -26.51 -17.27 8.89
CA ASP A 368 -25.51 -17.02 9.93
C ASP A 368 -24.43 -16.04 9.44
N ALA A 369 -23.44 -15.77 10.30
CA ALA A 369 -22.33 -14.89 9.95
C ALA A 369 -21.64 -15.38 8.66
N ASN A 370 -21.66 -14.55 7.62
CA ASN A 370 -21.09 -14.81 6.28
C ASN A 370 -21.70 -15.97 5.48
N THR A 371 -22.86 -16.51 5.89
CA THR A 371 -23.62 -17.49 5.09
C THR A 371 -25.01 -16.96 4.76
N GLY A 372 -25.59 -17.45 3.66
CA GLY A 372 -26.87 -17.02 3.13
C GLY A 372 -26.80 -16.62 1.67
N LEU A 373 -27.81 -15.86 1.25
CA LEU A 373 -28.00 -15.39 -0.11
C LEU A 373 -27.39 -13.99 -0.29
N PHE A 374 -26.62 -13.83 -1.37
CA PHE A 374 -26.14 -12.54 -1.83
C PHE A 374 -26.55 -12.35 -3.29
N LEU A 375 -27.08 -11.16 -3.57
CA LEU A 375 -27.31 -10.67 -4.92
C LEU A 375 -26.47 -9.41 -5.10
N VAL A 376 -25.61 -9.42 -6.11
CA VAL A 376 -24.75 -8.29 -6.45
C VAL A 376 -25.03 -7.85 -7.88
N TYR A 377 -25.29 -6.57 -8.07
CA TYR A 377 -25.34 -5.93 -9.37
C TYR A 377 -24.17 -4.97 -9.50
N ASN A 378 -23.40 -5.09 -10.58
CA ASN A 378 -22.40 -4.11 -10.96
C ASN A 378 -22.72 -3.55 -12.33
N GLU A 379 -22.48 -2.26 -12.49
CA GLU A 379 -22.53 -1.58 -13.76
C GLU A 379 -21.37 -0.61 -13.85
N THR A 380 -20.73 -0.58 -15.02
CA THR A 380 -19.77 0.46 -15.38
C THR A 380 -20.09 0.89 -16.80
N GLU A 381 -20.32 2.18 -16.97
CA GLU A 381 -20.72 2.78 -18.24
C GLU A 381 -19.89 4.03 -18.47
N GLY A 382 -19.57 4.34 -19.73
CA GLY A 382 -18.86 5.57 -20.04
C GLY A 382 -19.77 6.79 -20.05
N ILE A 383 -19.16 7.97 -19.99
CA ILE A 383 -19.83 9.26 -20.14
C ILE A 383 -19.79 9.63 -21.63
N LEU A 384 -20.93 10.01 -22.20
CA LEU A 384 -21.10 10.28 -23.64
C LEU A 384 -20.79 9.01 -24.48
N ASP A 385 -20.00 9.15 -25.54
CA ASP A 385 -19.70 8.05 -26.49
C ASP A 385 -18.46 7.23 -26.09
N TYR A 386 -17.84 7.52 -24.93
CA TYR A 386 -16.68 6.77 -24.46
C TYR A 386 -17.10 5.40 -23.92
N VAL A 387 -16.33 4.34 -24.23
CA VAL A 387 -16.56 2.99 -23.69
C VAL A 387 -15.32 2.59 -22.88
N PRO A 388 -15.38 2.61 -21.52
CA PRO A 388 -14.23 2.27 -20.70
C PRO A 388 -13.88 0.79 -20.78
N THR A 389 -12.61 0.46 -20.53
CA THR A 389 -12.19 -0.92 -20.28
C THR A 389 -12.92 -1.47 -19.05
N GLY A 390 -13.63 -2.59 -19.20
CA GLY A 390 -14.48 -3.15 -18.14
C GLY A 390 -15.90 -2.59 -18.10
N ALA A 391 -16.31 -1.79 -19.10
CA ALA A 391 -17.71 -1.43 -19.29
C ALA A 391 -18.59 -2.68 -19.38
N GLY A 392 -19.76 -2.61 -18.76
CA GLY A 392 -20.71 -3.71 -18.78
C GLY A 392 -21.56 -3.77 -17.53
N ARG A 393 -22.51 -4.71 -17.57
CA ARG A 393 -23.42 -5.01 -16.48
C ARG A 393 -23.22 -6.45 -16.05
N SER A 394 -23.17 -6.69 -14.75
CA SER A 394 -23.09 -8.04 -14.20
C SER A 394 -24.11 -8.21 -13.08
N VAL A 395 -24.84 -9.32 -13.11
CA VAL A 395 -25.66 -9.79 -11.99
C VAL A 395 -25.01 -11.06 -11.47
N ILE A 396 -24.69 -11.08 -10.18
CA ILE A 396 -24.06 -12.22 -9.51
C ILE A 396 -24.98 -12.67 -8.39
N VAL A 397 -25.35 -13.94 -8.41
CA VAL A 397 -26.11 -14.59 -7.33
C VAL A 397 -25.20 -15.61 -6.66
N LYS A 398 -25.05 -15.50 -5.35
CA LYS A 398 -24.28 -16.45 -4.54
C LYS A 398 -25.14 -16.92 -3.38
N TYR A 399 -25.24 -18.23 -3.21
CA TYR A 399 -25.78 -18.84 -2.00
C TYR A 399 -24.68 -19.64 -1.31
N SER A 400 -24.63 -19.54 0.02
CA SER A 400 -23.68 -20.28 0.85
C SER A 400 -24.38 -20.77 2.10
N TYR A 401 -24.12 -22.01 2.49
CA TYR A 401 -24.75 -22.66 3.63
C TYR A 401 -23.66 -23.34 4.47
N LEU A 402 -23.68 -23.10 5.77
CA LEU A 402 -22.82 -23.79 6.72
C LEU A 402 -23.56 -25.03 7.21
N PHE A 403 -22.89 -26.18 7.24
CA PHE A 403 -23.41 -27.40 7.82
C PHE A 403 -22.41 -27.92 8.85
N ASP A 404 -22.91 -28.31 10.02
CA ASP A 404 -22.13 -29.03 11.01
C ASP A 404 -22.07 -30.51 10.61
N VAL A 405 -20.87 -31.07 10.57
CA VAL A 405 -20.63 -32.47 10.17
C VAL A 405 -20.54 -33.39 11.38
N LEU A 406 -20.41 -32.82 12.58
CA LEU A 406 -20.34 -33.54 13.85
C LEU A 406 -21.15 -32.72 14.88
N ASP A 407 -22.13 -33.36 15.52
CA ASP A 407 -22.93 -32.81 16.62
C ASP A 407 -22.12 -32.67 17.92
#